data_AF-A0A5C9CFW2-F1
#
_entry.id   AF-A0A5C9CFW2-F1
#
_cell.length_a   1.000
_cell.length_b   1.000
_cell.length_c   1.000
_cell.angle_alpha   90.00
_cell.angle_beta   90.00
_cell.angle_gamma   90.00
#
_symmetry.space_group_name_H-M   'P 1'
#
loop_
_entity.id
_entity.type
_entity.pdbx_description
1 polymer ?
#
loop_
_entity_poly.entity_id
_entity_poly.type
_entity_poly.pdbx_seq_one_letter_code
_entity_poly.pdbx_strand_id
1 'polypeptide(L)'
;MNRRILGFCLLVVAFVSSVFSQEKAPETPNGEVLRRLLEKVDQLDRDLKAVLKNAPRAIPDNPDERKLVAMLETPVIPTFPVGTRNGQASEQRLFIAKLTLINLTTEAKTVEASQITLDADGNVLKNGELDPQIQNHGINIGQVGYSLNQIKPTPSLKIVSGQAGTTWIVFGGLPRGPGLPKLKLSITAGDKPVELDINAWTAAKLDLSTKRLGPRGCLALVTIGGELNFVSYTALVDELERLAAQKVSRIVIRWAEGAPAIDQNLSYQFIGMVQSLGRTDAQNSQLQSLPQSFTEFRLADLPATNQSQGNYGVNVFGPAMNPVAMANASIVHKATSDAVAAALRTAYEVVPRSELLEDIRASDPLTRAAALAAGGGRLAAEHLPLILQLADDNDSMLQKAALLALRHFGEPEAIEKLLGYARKNVEPLASMAVESLAGSRYTAAHDALLGLLEREGTESRKTIVKVLAQNPRPIWSETIYKFVRDPQGGLGIEGLQALVRVGHPKLIEVLKDSLESRDVAIRDVAYNELTTQTDPASEQIALQFTLKHMESAPPTPAMLGFLTKTKDQA
;
A
#
# COMPACT_ATOMS: atom_id res chain seq x y z
N MET A 1 -27.43 50.70 -6.11
CA MET A 1 -26.97 50.70 -7.51
C MET A 1 -25.66 49.93 -7.58
N ASN A 2 -25.67 48.82 -8.33
CA ASN A 2 -24.55 48.00 -8.80
C ASN A 2 -23.15 48.65 -8.79
N ARG A 3 -22.13 47.94 -8.27
CA ARG A 3 -21.07 47.21 -9.02
C ARG A 3 -19.74 47.10 -8.24
N ARG A 4 -19.13 45.90 -8.35
CA ARG A 4 -17.69 45.55 -8.26
C ARG A 4 -17.06 45.34 -6.88
N ILE A 5 -17.01 44.06 -6.48
CA ILE A 5 -15.79 43.45 -5.95
C ILE A 5 -15.64 42.08 -6.63
N LEU A 6 -14.75 41.99 -7.60
CA LEU A 6 -14.17 40.73 -8.09
C LEU A 6 -12.72 41.04 -8.48
N GLY A 7 -11.78 40.27 -7.93
CA GLY A 7 -10.40 40.23 -8.38
C GLY A 7 -9.38 40.48 -7.29
N PHE A 8 -8.92 39.42 -6.63
CA PHE A 8 -7.47 39.21 -6.50
C PHE A 8 -7.15 37.72 -6.40
N CYS A 9 -6.35 37.26 -7.36
CA CYS A 9 -5.71 35.95 -7.51
C CYS A 9 -4.77 35.66 -6.32
N LEU A 10 -4.69 34.41 -5.83
CA LEU A 10 -3.77 33.35 -6.30
C LEU A 10 -2.28 33.76 -6.32
N LEU A 11 -1.53 33.28 -5.34
CA LEU A 11 -0.05 33.15 -5.32
C LEU A 11 0.26 32.10 -4.24
N VAL A 12 0.27 30.81 -4.56
CA VAL A 12 1.44 30.02 -5.01
C VAL A 12 2.71 30.37 -4.23
N VAL A 13 3.07 29.53 -3.25
CA VAL A 13 4.47 29.21 -2.97
C VAL A 13 4.58 27.70 -2.83
N ALA A 14 5.27 27.11 -3.79
CA ALA A 14 5.76 25.75 -3.75
C ALA A 14 7.29 25.78 -3.58
N PHE A 15 7.80 24.71 -2.96
CA PHE A 15 9.20 24.24 -2.87
C PHE A 15 10.19 24.97 -1.94
N VAL A 16 10.70 24.26 -0.92
CA VAL A 16 12.00 23.55 -0.99
C VAL A 16 11.92 22.25 -0.18
N SER A 17 12.36 21.17 -0.80
CA SER A 17 12.58 19.84 -0.22
C SER A 17 13.99 19.71 0.36
N SER A 18 14.17 18.71 1.24
CA SER A 18 15.43 18.12 1.73
C SER A 18 16.18 18.85 2.85
N VAL A 19 16.29 18.24 4.02
CA VAL A 19 17.38 17.34 4.43
C VAL A 19 16.89 16.48 5.60
N PHE A 20 17.07 15.16 5.49
CA PHE A 20 17.00 14.23 6.61
C PHE A 20 18.30 14.35 7.41
N SER A 21 18.19 14.65 8.70
CA SER A 21 19.15 14.17 9.70
C SER A 21 18.38 13.94 11.00
N GLN A 22 18.43 12.70 11.49
CA GLN A 22 18.04 12.35 12.84
C GLN A 22 18.96 13.09 13.81
N GLU A 23 18.46 14.14 14.44
CA GLU A 23 19.00 14.62 15.69
C GLU A 23 17.85 15.10 16.57
N LYS A 24 17.87 14.68 17.83
CA LYS A 24 16.82 14.89 18.83
C LYS A 24 16.67 16.41 19.05
N ALA A 25 15.69 17.04 18.42
CA ALA A 25 15.55 18.50 18.46
C ALA A 25 15.05 18.98 19.83
N PRO A 26 15.64 20.04 20.40
CA PRO A 26 15.12 20.70 21.60
C PRO A 26 13.80 21.41 21.26
N GLU A 27 12.87 21.42 22.21
CA GLU A 27 11.57 22.09 22.11
C GLU A 27 11.76 23.57 21.74
N THR A 28 11.48 23.93 20.47
CA THR A 28 11.51 25.32 20.02
C THR A 28 10.09 25.91 20.02
N PRO A 29 9.95 27.23 20.27
CA PRO A 29 8.65 27.92 20.36
C PRO A 29 7.73 27.73 19.13
N ASN A 30 8.31 27.43 17.97
CA ASN A 30 7.58 27.24 16.71
C ASN A 30 6.76 25.93 16.66
N GLY A 31 7.14 24.89 17.43
CA GLY A 31 6.40 23.63 17.50
C GLY A 31 5.06 23.78 18.21
N GLU A 32 5.03 24.58 19.29
CA GLU A 32 3.83 24.92 20.03
C GLU A 32 2.85 25.74 19.17
N VAL A 33 3.37 26.71 18.41
CA VAL A 33 2.59 27.56 17.51
C VAL A 33 1.98 26.73 16.37
N LEU A 34 2.76 25.84 15.77
CA LEU A 34 2.28 24.94 14.71
C LEU A 34 1.21 23.97 15.23
N ARG A 35 1.38 23.44 16.45
CA ARG A 35 0.39 22.56 17.09
C ARG A 35 -0.93 23.29 17.37
N ARG A 36 -0.88 24.54 17.88
CA ARG A 36 -2.08 25.37 18.08
C ARG A 36 -2.76 25.75 16.78
N LEU A 37 -2.01 25.95 15.70
CA LEU A 37 -2.56 26.22 14.37
C LEU A 37 -3.26 24.99 13.79
N LEU A 38 -2.66 23.80 13.91
CA LEU A 38 -3.27 22.54 13.51
C LEU A 38 -4.54 22.24 14.33
N GLU A 39 -4.50 22.40 15.65
CA GLU A 39 -5.68 22.23 16.51
C GLU A 39 -6.80 23.21 16.15
N LYS A 40 -6.46 24.45 15.78
CA LYS A 40 -7.44 25.44 15.29
C LYS A 40 -8.03 25.07 13.94
N VAL A 41 -7.22 24.56 13.00
CA VAL A 41 -7.69 24.11 11.69
C VAL A 41 -8.61 22.90 11.84
N ASP A 42 -8.26 21.94 12.69
CA ASP A 42 -9.10 20.80 13.01
C ASP A 42 -10.39 21.23 13.72
N GLN A 43 -10.31 22.22 14.62
CA GLN A 43 -11.48 22.78 15.27
C GLN A 43 -12.39 23.51 14.28
N LEU A 44 -11.82 24.29 13.36
CA LEU A 44 -12.55 24.97 12.30
C LEU A 44 -13.19 23.98 11.31
N ASP A 45 -12.52 22.88 10.97
CA ASP A 45 -13.10 21.82 10.12
C ASP A 45 -14.22 21.07 10.86
N ARG A 46 -14.05 20.80 12.16
CA ARG A 46 -15.11 20.24 13.02
C ARG A 46 -16.30 21.20 13.14
N ASP A 47 -16.06 22.48 13.38
CA ASP A 47 -17.09 23.50 13.53
C ASP A 47 -17.79 23.76 12.19
N LEU A 48 -17.06 23.78 11.08
CA LEU A 48 -17.62 23.90 9.73
C LEU A 48 -18.46 22.67 9.36
N LYS A 49 -17.98 21.45 9.65
CA LYS A 49 -18.76 20.22 9.50
C LYS A 49 -19.98 20.21 10.42
N ALA A 50 -19.88 20.72 11.64
CA ALA A 50 -21.00 20.84 12.58
C ALA A 50 -22.05 21.89 12.12
N VAL A 51 -21.60 23.04 11.60
CA VAL A 51 -22.46 24.07 11.02
C VAL A 51 -23.14 23.57 9.74
N LEU A 52 -22.42 22.88 8.86
CA LEU A 52 -22.99 22.27 7.65
C LEU A 52 -23.95 21.11 7.97
N LYS A 53 -23.71 20.37 9.05
CA LYS A 53 -24.59 19.30 9.54
C LYS A 53 -25.89 19.84 10.16
N ASN A 54 -25.83 21.03 10.77
CA ASN A 54 -26.93 21.66 11.51
C ASN A 54 -27.60 22.84 10.77
N ALA A 55 -27.14 23.19 9.57
CA ALA A 55 -27.77 24.24 8.77
C ALA A 55 -29.19 23.79 8.34
N PRO A 56 -30.21 24.68 8.43
CA PRO A 56 -31.54 24.37 7.92
C PRO A 56 -31.45 23.98 6.44
N ARG A 57 -31.96 22.80 6.08
CA ARG A 57 -32.03 22.36 4.68
C ARG A 57 -33.30 22.93 4.07
N ALA A 58 -33.17 23.46 2.85
CA ALA A 58 -34.32 23.94 2.09
C ALA A 58 -35.31 22.79 1.88
N ILE A 59 -36.59 23.07 2.14
CA ILE A 59 -37.68 22.13 1.86
C ILE A 59 -37.83 22.07 0.34
N PRO A 60 -37.81 20.88 -0.28
CA PRO A 60 -38.00 20.75 -1.72
C PRO A 60 -39.34 21.32 -2.18
N ASP A 61 -39.32 22.06 -3.29
CA ASP A 61 -40.54 22.55 -3.92
C ASP A 61 -41.40 21.39 -4.42
N ASN A 62 -40.76 20.33 -4.94
CA ASN A 62 -41.39 19.09 -5.38
C ASN A 62 -42.02 18.33 -4.18
N PRO A 63 -43.36 18.16 -4.12
CA PRO A 63 -44.02 17.45 -3.03
C PRO A 63 -43.55 16.01 -2.83
N ASP A 64 -43.14 15.31 -3.89
CA ASP A 64 -42.68 13.91 -3.81
C ASP A 64 -41.32 13.75 -3.10
N GLU A 65 -40.56 14.85 -3.01
CA GLU A 65 -39.27 14.90 -2.31
C GLU A 65 -39.42 15.34 -0.85
N ARG A 66 -40.61 15.79 -0.43
CA ARG A 66 -40.90 16.20 0.95
C ARG A 66 -41.11 14.97 1.84
N LYS A 67 -40.01 14.39 2.29
CA LYS A 67 -39.99 13.17 3.10
C LYS A 67 -38.97 13.24 4.24
N LEU A 68 -39.07 12.29 5.17
CA LEU A 68 -38.01 12.05 6.14
C LEU A 68 -36.90 11.25 5.45
N VAL A 69 -35.66 11.72 5.56
CA VAL A 69 -34.48 11.06 4.98
C VAL A 69 -33.61 10.50 6.10
N ALA A 70 -33.27 9.21 5.99
CA ALA A 70 -32.40 8.52 6.95
C ALA A 70 -30.96 8.43 6.43
N MET A 71 -30.00 8.66 7.32
CA MET A 71 -28.57 8.50 7.04
C MET A 71 -27.88 7.83 8.23
N LEU A 72 -27.01 6.87 7.93
CA LEU A 72 -26.19 6.21 8.94
C LEU A 72 -24.79 6.80 9.00
N GLU A 73 -24.27 6.93 10.21
CA GLU A 73 -22.90 7.33 10.50
C GLU A 73 -22.22 6.20 11.28
N THR A 74 -21.00 5.85 10.85
CA THR A 74 -20.10 4.91 11.52
C THR A 74 -20.77 3.59 11.94
N PRO A 75 -21.39 2.83 11.01
CA PRO A 75 -21.98 1.56 11.36
C PRO A 75 -20.88 0.56 11.75
N VAL A 76 -21.09 -0.15 12.85
CA VAL A 76 -20.19 -1.19 13.35
C VAL A 76 -20.97 -2.45 13.70
N ILE A 77 -20.30 -3.60 13.58
CA ILE A 77 -20.90 -4.91 13.81
C ILE A 77 -20.03 -5.73 14.76
N PRO A 78 -20.00 -5.37 16.06
CA PRO A 78 -19.20 -6.09 17.02
C PRO A 78 -19.83 -7.44 17.37
N THR A 79 -18.97 -8.38 17.76
CA THR A 79 -19.33 -9.72 18.24
C THR A 79 -18.78 -9.88 19.65
N PHE A 80 -19.63 -10.31 20.59
CA PHE A 80 -19.27 -10.51 21.99
C PHE A 80 -19.55 -11.93 22.46
N PRO A 81 -18.66 -12.54 23.26
CA PRO A 81 -18.97 -13.79 23.94
C PRO A 81 -20.01 -13.55 25.05
N VAL A 82 -21.05 -14.37 25.08
CA VAL A 82 -22.13 -14.39 26.08
C VAL A 82 -22.18 -15.72 26.86
N GLY A 83 -21.13 -16.53 26.77
CA GLY A 83 -20.98 -17.77 27.54
C GLY A 83 -20.85 -19.01 26.65
N THR A 84 -21.21 -20.19 27.17
CA THR A 84 -21.20 -21.46 26.41
C THR A 84 -22.60 -22.07 26.38
N ARG A 85 -23.07 -22.47 25.20
CA ARG A 85 -24.35 -23.17 25.01
C ARG A 85 -24.04 -24.51 24.34
N ASN A 86 -24.39 -25.62 24.99
CA ASN A 86 -24.09 -26.99 24.54
C ASN A 86 -22.59 -27.25 24.30
N GLY A 87 -21.71 -26.69 25.13
CA GLY A 87 -20.26 -26.84 25.00
C GLY A 87 -19.60 -26.01 23.90
N GLN A 88 -20.38 -25.21 23.14
CA GLN A 88 -19.86 -24.26 22.17
C GLN A 88 -19.94 -22.83 22.70
N ALA A 89 -18.95 -22.01 22.39
CA ALA A 89 -18.98 -20.58 22.68
C ALA A 89 -20.23 -19.95 22.03
N SER A 90 -21.05 -19.32 22.87
CA SER A 90 -22.18 -18.51 22.45
C SER A 90 -21.71 -17.08 22.34
N GLU A 91 -21.86 -16.50 21.15
CA GLU A 91 -21.57 -15.10 20.88
C GLU A 91 -22.84 -14.37 20.42
N GLN A 92 -22.91 -13.08 20.71
CA GLN A 92 -23.93 -12.15 20.27
C GLN A 92 -23.33 -11.12 19.33
N ARG A 93 -23.89 -11.02 18.13
CA ARG A 93 -23.52 -10.04 17.10
C ARG A 93 -24.52 -8.89 17.12
N LEU A 94 -24.01 -7.65 17.10
CA LEU A 94 -24.83 -6.44 17.16
C LEU A 94 -24.73 -5.64 15.87
N PHE A 95 -25.77 -4.87 15.53
CA PHE A 95 -25.66 -3.73 14.63
C PHE A 95 -25.72 -2.44 15.45
N ILE A 96 -24.71 -1.58 15.34
CA ILE A 96 -24.69 -0.28 16.02
C ILE A 96 -24.38 0.79 14.99
N ALA A 97 -25.16 1.87 14.98
CA ALA A 97 -24.86 3.04 14.17
C ALA A 97 -25.47 4.31 14.80
N LYS A 98 -24.97 5.47 14.38
CA LYS A 98 -25.60 6.75 14.68
C LYS A 98 -26.53 7.10 13.52
N LEU A 99 -27.83 7.16 13.80
CA LEU A 99 -28.88 7.45 12.82
C LEU A 99 -29.18 8.95 12.84
N THR A 100 -28.97 9.60 11.69
CA THR A 100 -29.41 10.98 11.45
C THR A 100 -30.68 10.95 10.60
N LEU A 101 -31.73 11.61 11.08
CA LEU A 101 -32.99 11.78 10.38
C LEU A 101 -33.18 13.24 10.02
N ILE A 102 -33.39 13.50 8.74
CA ILE A 102 -33.53 14.84 8.18
C ILE A 102 -34.97 15.03 7.76
N ASN A 103 -35.64 16.03 8.33
CA ASN A 103 -37.03 16.30 8.05
C ASN A 103 -37.18 17.31 6.91
N LEU A 104 -37.41 16.82 5.68
CA LEU A 104 -37.69 17.64 4.51
C LEU A 104 -39.20 17.87 4.30
N THR A 105 -40.03 17.58 5.31
CA THR A 105 -41.46 17.88 5.29
C THR A 105 -41.74 19.26 5.88
N THR A 106 -42.94 19.80 5.65
CA THR A 106 -43.36 21.12 6.15
C THR A 106 -43.73 21.12 7.64
N GLU A 107 -43.93 19.95 8.24
CA GLU A 107 -44.36 19.80 9.63
C GLU A 107 -43.28 19.13 10.47
N ALA A 108 -43.27 19.40 11.78
CA ALA A 108 -42.40 18.66 12.69
C ALA A 108 -42.80 17.18 12.73
N LYS A 109 -41.81 16.29 12.77
CA LYS A 109 -42.02 14.84 12.90
C LYS A 109 -41.44 14.36 14.23
N THR A 110 -42.14 13.44 14.87
CA THR A 110 -41.66 12.73 16.06
C THR A 110 -41.48 11.27 15.69
N VAL A 111 -40.32 10.71 16.04
CA VAL A 111 -39.98 9.30 15.82
C VAL A 111 -39.69 8.66 17.16
N GLU A 112 -40.49 7.67 17.55
CA GLU A 112 -40.25 6.87 18.74
C GLU A 112 -39.19 5.79 18.46
N ALA A 113 -38.36 5.47 19.44
CA ALA A 113 -37.32 4.46 19.30
C ALA A 113 -37.89 3.08 18.86
N SER A 114 -39.10 2.75 19.32
CA SER A 114 -39.82 1.51 18.99
C SER A 114 -40.32 1.44 17.55
N GLN A 115 -40.41 2.57 16.84
CA GLN A 115 -40.79 2.64 15.43
C GLN A 115 -39.62 2.38 14.48
N ILE A 116 -38.41 2.26 15.03
CA ILE A 116 -37.19 1.97 14.28
C ILE A 116 -36.87 0.49 14.44
N THR A 117 -36.97 -0.27 13.36
CA THR A 117 -36.69 -1.72 13.34
C THR A 117 -35.63 -2.06 12.28
N LEU A 118 -34.97 -3.19 12.47
CA LEU A 118 -34.00 -3.72 11.52
C LEU A 118 -34.44 -5.12 11.10
N ASP A 119 -34.80 -5.29 9.84
CA ASP A 119 -34.96 -6.62 9.26
C ASP A 119 -33.56 -7.16 8.91
N ALA A 120 -33.21 -8.33 9.46
CA ALA A 120 -32.00 -9.07 9.14
C ALA A 120 -32.38 -10.46 8.60
N ASP A 121 -32.26 -10.66 7.30
CA ASP A 121 -32.65 -11.90 6.58
C ASP A 121 -34.09 -12.39 6.90
N GLY A 122 -35.04 -11.46 7.03
CA GLY A 122 -36.43 -11.73 7.35
C GLY A 122 -36.73 -11.77 8.86
N ASN A 123 -35.73 -11.63 9.73
CA ASN A 123 -35.91 -11.54 11.17
C ASN A 123 -35.94 -10.06 11.62
N VAL A 124 -37.07 -9.60 12.14
CA VAL A 124 -37.25 -8.20 12.57
C VAL A 124 -36.70 -8.01 13.99
N LEU A 125 -35.62 -7.23 14.10
CA LEU A 125 -34.96 -6.86 15.35
C LEU A 125 -35.46 -5.51 15.85
N LYS A 126 -35.56 -5.40 17.18
CA LYS A 126 -36.01 -4.18 17.87
C LYS A 126 -34.84 -3.32 18.30
N ASN A 127 -35.01 -2.00 18.17
CA ASN A 127 -33.99 -1.02 18.54
C ASN A 127 -33.91 -0.85 20.07
N GLY A 128 -32.69 -0.87 20.62
CA GLY A 128 -32.42 -0.64 22.04
C GLY A 128 -32.43 -1.90 22.91
N GLU A 129 -32.80 -3.07 22.37
CA GLU A 129 -32.81 -4.34 23.12
C GLU A 129 -31.42 -5.00 23.07
N LEU A 130 -30.73 -5.00 24.22
CA LEU A 130 -29.41 -5.61 24.42
C LEU A 130 -29.43 -6.63 25.55
N ASP A 131 -28.67 -7.72 25.40
CA ASP A 131 -28.50 -8.72 26.45
C ASP A 131 -27.80 -8.08 27.67
N PRO A 132 -28.36 -8.18 28.89
CA PRO A 132 -27.74 -7.66 30.11
C PRO A 132 -26.28 -8.08 30.30
N GLN A 133 -25.88 -9.26 29.82
CA GLN A 133 -24.52 -9.78 29.95
C GLN A 133 -23.47 -8.95 29.21
N ILE A 134 -23.85 -8.27 28.13
CA ILE A 134 -22.91 -7.52 27.30
C ILE A 134 -22.92 -6.00 27.56
N GLN A 135 -23.90 -5.47 28.29
CA GLN A 135 -24.12 -4.03 28.41
C GLN A 135 -22.92 -3.23 28.97
N ASN A 136 -22.00 -3.86 29.69
CA ASN A 136 -20.82 -3.19 30.25
C ASN A 136 -19.54 -3.35 29.41
N HIS A 137 -19.61 -3.97 28.23
CA HIS A 137 -18.45 -4.09 27.35
C HIS A 137 -18.13 -2.75 26.68
N GLY A 138 -16.82 -2.50 26.50
CA GLY A 138 -16.31 -1.37 25.73
C GLY A 138 -16.22 -1.70 24.24
N ILE A 139 -16.51 -0.72 23.39
CA ILE A 139 -16.28 -0.75 21.95
C ILE A 139 -15.66 0.54 21.46
N ASN A 140 -14.97 0.45 20.33
CA ASN A 140 -14.54 1.63 19.59
C ASN A 140 -15.48 1.84 18.40
N ILE A 141 -16.00 3.07 18.27
CA ILE A 141 -16.71 3.52 17.07
C ILE A 141 -15.88 4.67 16.49
N GLY A 142 -15.23 4.41 15.35
CA GLY A 142 -14.17 5.29 14.86
C GLY A 142 -13.01 5.36 15.86
N GLN A 143 -12.56 6.57 16.19
CA GLN A 143 -11.47 6.82 17.16
C GLN A 143 -11.95 7.05 18.60
N VAL A 144 -13.23 6.84 18.87
CA VAL A 144 -13.84 7.11 20.19
C VAL A 144 -14.25 5.80 20.84
N GLY A 145 -13.80 5.59 22.07
CA GLY A 145 -14.22 4.48 22.92
C GLY A 145 -15.56 4.79 23.60
N TYR A 146 -16.47 3.82 23.59
CA TYR A 146 -17.77 3.86 24.21
C TYR A 146 -17.99 2.62 25.09
N SER A 147 -18.73 2.77 26.19
CA SER A 147 -19.33 1.62 26.86
C SER A 147 -20.71 1.34 26.25
N LEU A 148 -21.07 0.08 26.01
CA LEU A 148 -22.35 -0.27 25.36
C LEU A 148 -23.58 0.31 26.08
N ASN A 149 -23.55 0.38 27.41
CA ASN A 149 -24.62 0.99 28.22
C ASN A 149 -24.81 2.50 27.99
N GLN A 150 -23.85 3.19 27.36
CA GLN A 150 -23.95 4.60 26.96
C GLN A 150 -24.57 4.77 25.57
N ILE A 151 -24.62 3.70 24.77
CA ILE A 151 -25.14 3.70 23.41
C ILE A 151 -26.63 3.33 23.47
N LYS A 152 -27.47 4.33 23.73
CA LYS A 152 -28.92 4.14 23.88
C LYS A 152 -29.71 5.00 22.90
N PRO A 153 -30.77 4.45 22.28
CA PRO A 153 -31.69 5.25 21.50
C PRO A 153 -32.34 6.34 22.34
N THR A 154 -32.49 7.53 21.76
CA THR A 154 -33.38 8.57 22.30
C THR A 154 -34.81 8.04 22.25
N PRO A 155 -35.56 7.99 23.39
CA PRO A 155 -36.89 7.39 23.43
C PRO A 155 -37.87 8.01 22.42
N SER A 156 -37.91 9.34 22.35
CA SER A 156 -38.73 10.11 21.43
C SER A 156 -37.89 11.22 20.81
N LEU A 157 -37.68 11.16 19.50
CA LEU A 157 -36.87 12.12 18.75
C LEU A 157 -37.78 13.06 17.96
N LYS A 158 -37.88 14.32 18.40
CA LYS A 158 -38.61 15.38 17.70
C LYS A 158 -37.69 16.12 16.72
N ILE A 159 -38.10 16.20 15.46
CA ILE A 159 -37.33 16.80 14.37
C ILE A 159 -38.17 17.90 13.73
N VAL A 160 -37.72 19.14 13.90
CA VAL A 160 -38.37 20.32 13.30
C VAL A 160 -38.22 20.29 11.78
N SER A 161 -39.16 20.89 11.06
CA SER A 161 -39.09 21.04 9.60
C SER A 161 -37.77 21.70 9.17
N GLY A 162 -37.13 21.15 8.14
CA GLY A 162 -35.84 21.60 7.62
C GLY A 162 -34.62 21.25 8.49
N GLN A 163 -34.81 20.58 9.63
CA GLN A 163 -33.74 20.25 10.58
C GLN A 163 -33.40 18.75 10.56
N ALA A 164 -32.28 18.42 11.20
CA ALA A 164 -31.84 17.05 11.43
C ALA A 164 -31.91 16.69 12.93
N GLY A 165 -32.40 15.49 13.24
CA GLY A 165 -32.29 14.88 14.55
C GLY A 165 -31.33 13.70 14.50
N THR A 166 -30.67 13.39 15.60
CA THR A 166 -29.74 12.26 15.67
C THR A 166 -30.03 11.39 16.88
N THR A 167 -29.96 10.08 16.71
CA THR A 167 -30.13 9.08 17.78
C THR A 167 -29.19 7.91 17.55
N TRP A 168 -28.84 7.18 18.61
CA TRP A 168 -28.20 5.87 18.45
C TRP A 168 -29.24 4.83 18.04
N ILE A 169 -28.84 3.92 17.16
CA ILE A 169 -29.57 2.69 16.89
C ILE A 169 -28.68 1.51 17.28
N VAL A 170 -29.28 0.55 17.98
CA VAL A 170 -28.60 -0.66 18.43
C VAL A 170 -29.55 -1.85 18.33
N PHE A 171 -29.11 -2.88 17.62
CA PHE A 171 -29.88 -4.10 17.42
C PHE A 171 -29.04 -5.31 17.82
N GLY A 172 -29.50 -6.06 18.81
CA GLY A 172 -28.90 -7.35 19.16
C GLY A 172 -29.51 -8.51 18.37
N GLY A 173 -28.75 -9.59 18.24
CA GLY A 173 -29.26 -10.85 17.67
C GLY A 173 -29.15 -10.93 16.15
N LEU A 174 -28.17 -10.25 15.55
CA LEU A 174 -27.87 -10.43 14.13
C LEU A 174 -27.53 -11.91 13.82
N PRO A 175 -28.01 -12.45 12.68
CA PRO A 175 -27.65 -13.78 12.23
C PRO A 175 -26.14 -14.02 12.15
N ARG A 176 -25.72 -15.25 12.46
CA ARG A 176 -24.35 -15.70 12.26
C ARG A 176 -24.15 -16.12 10.80
N GLY A 177 -23.00 -15.78 10.26
CA GLY A 177 -22.61 -16.15 8.91
C GLY A 177 -21.31 -15.49 8.49
N PRO A 178 -20.70 -15.95 7.39
CA PRO A 178 -19.44 -15.42 6.90
C PRO A 178 -19.53 -13.98 6.40
N GLY A 179 -20.74 -13.45 6.14
CA GLY A 179 -20.95 -12.10 5.60
C GLY A 179 -21.89 -11.23 6.44
N LEU A 180 -22.20 -10.05 5.89
CA LEU A 180 -23.26 -9.17 6.36
C LEU A 180 -24.63 -9.75 5.92
N PRO A 181 -25.58 -10.03 6.84
CA PRO A 181 -26.95 -10.41 6.44
C PRO A 181 -27.61 -9.32 5.59
N LYS A 182 -28.71 -9.63 4.91
CA LYS A 182 -29.51 -8.58 4.24
C LYS A 182 -30.18 -7.74 5.31
N LEU A 183 -29.79 -6.47 5.38
CA LEU A 183 -30.17 -5.52 6.41
C LEU A 183 -31.05 -4.42 5.82
N LYS A 184 -32.30 -4.35 6.30
CA LYS A 184 -33.24 -3.29 5.94
C LYS A 184 -33.71 -2.55 7.19
N LEU A 185 -33.26 -1.31 7.34
CA LEU A 185 -33.73 -0.42 8.40
C LEU A 185 -35.09 0.14 8.00
N SER A 186 -36.07 0.06 8.88
CA SER A 186 -37.42 0.58 8.67
C SER A 186 -37.79 1.55 9.79
N ILE A 187 -38.39 2.69 9.42
CA ILE A 187 -38.80 3.75 10.35
C ILE A 187 -40.25 4.11 10.03
N THR A 188 -41.18 3.71 10.89
CA THR A 188 -42.62 3.85 10.68
C THR A 188 -43.19 5.14 11.27
N ALA A 189 -42.49 6.26 11.07
CA ALA A 189 -42.91 7.57 11.56
C ALA A 189 -43.67 8.37 10.50
N GLY A 190 -45.02 8.36 10.57
CA GLY A 190 -45.91 9.08 9.66
C GLY A 190 -46.60 8.18 8.64
N ASP A 191 -47.13 8.77 7.56
CA ASP A 191 -48.01 8.07 6.59
C ASP A 191 -47.26 7.10 5.65
N LYS A 192 -45.95 7.33 5.43
CA LYS A 192 -45.10 6.46 4.62
C LYS A 192 -43.85 6.04 5.41
N PRO A 193 -43.57 4.74 5.51
CA PRO A 193 -42.36 4.27 6.19
C PRO A 193 -41.11 4.73 5.42
N VAL A 194 -40.08 5.13 6.16
CA VAL A 194 -38.73 5.32 5.60
C VAL A 194 -38.02 3.99 5.66
N GLU A 195 -37.58 3.50 4.51
CA GLU A 195 -36.82 2.26 4.41
C GLU A 195 -35.42 2.56 3.88
N LEU A 196 -34.42 1.94 4.48
CA LEU A 196 -33.02 2.02 4.04
C LEU A 196 -32.47 0.61 3.93
N ASP A 197 -32.17 0.20 2.70
CA ASP A 197 -31.35 -0.98 2.42
C ASP A 197 -29.90 -0.65 2.80
N ILE A 198 -29.43 -1.23 3.90
CA ILE A 198 -28.10 -0.94 4.45
C ILE A 198 -27.02 -1.52 3.54
N ASN A 199 -27.25 -2.69 2.93
CA ASN A 199 -26.28 -3.32 2.03
C ASN A 199 -26.08 -2.47 0.78
N ALA A 200 -27.18 -2.01 0.15
CA ALA A 200 -27.10 -1.12 -1.00
C ALA A 200 -26.47 0.23 -0.65
N TRP A 201 -26.81 0.77 0.53
CA TRP A 201 -26.24 2.02 1.02
C TRP A 201 -24.74 1.93 1.30
N THR A 202 -24.26 0.84 1.90
CA THR A 202 -22.81 0.65 2.13
C THR A 202 -22.05 0.39 0.84
N ALA A 203 -22.61 -0.39 -0.09
CA ALA A 203 -22.03 -0.60 -1.41
C ALA A 203 -21.89 0.72 -2.17
N ALA A 204 -22.92 1.58 -2.14
CA ALA A 204 -22.86 2.91 -2.76
C ALA A 204 -21.81 3.81 -2.09
N LYS A 205 -21.70 3.77 -0.75
CA LYS A 205 -20.70 4.54 0.00
C LYS A 205 -19.27 4.04 -0.14
N LEU A 206 -19.06 2.79 -0.50
CA LEU A 206 -17.73 2.25 -0.80
C LEU A 206 -17.19 2.81 -2.12
N ASP A 207 -18.08 3.24 -3.02
CA ASP A 207 -17.76 3.85 -4.31
C ASP A 207 -16.78 2.97 -5.12
N LEU A 208 -17.22 1.74 -5.37
CA LEU A 208 -16.45 0.77 -6.16
C LEU A 208 -16.59 1.04 -7.65
N SER A 209 -15.47 1.06 -8.35
CA SER A 209 -15.43 0.94 -9.81
C SER A 209 -14.41 -0.09 -10.24
N THR A 210 -14.72 -0.82 -11.31
CA THR A 210 -13.86 -1.91 -11.79
C THR A 210 -13.55 -1.75 -13.26
N LYS A 211 -12.28 -1.92 -13.61
CA LYS A 211 -11.78 -1.91 -14.99
C LYS A 211 -11.01 -3.20 -15.29
N ARG A 212 -11.30 -3.84 -16.43
CA ARG A 212 -10.56 -5.03 -16.88
C ARG A 212 -9.32 -4.59 -17.65
N LEU A 213 -8.17 -5.19 -17.34
CA LEU A 213 -6.86 -4.90 -17.93
C LEU A 213 -6.13 -6.19 -18.30
N GLY A 214 -5.08 -6.06 -19.12
CA GLY A 214 -4.23 -7.18 -19.52
C GLY A 214 -4.84 -8.11 -20.58
N PRO A 215 -4.09 -9.15 -20.97
CA PRO A 215 -4.47 -10.04 -22.03
C PRO A 215 -5.77 -10.75 -21.70
N ARG A 216 -6.74 -10.70 -22.63
CA ARG A 216 -8.11 -11.21 -22.47
C ARG A 216 -8.83 -10.68 -21.22
N GLY A 217 -8.43 -9.51 -20.71
CA GLY A 217 -8.96 -8.93 -19.48
C GLY A 217 -8.74 -9.80 -18.25
N CYS A 218 -7.62 -10.50 -18.15
CA CYS A 218 -7.37 -11.42 -17.03
C CYS A 218 -7.18 -10.72 -15.66
N LEU A 219 -6.93 -9.41 -15.66
CA LEU A 219 -6.83 -8.59 -14.46
C LEU A 219 -8.05 -7.68 -14.29
N ALA A 220 -8.52 -7.54 -13.05
CA ALA A 220 -9.42 -6.47 -12.66
C ALA A 220 -8.72 -5.46 -11.75
N LEU A 221 -8.76 -4.20 -12.17
CA LEU A 221 -8.39 -3.04 -11.36
C LEU A 221 -9.65 -2.53 -10.67
N VAL A 222 -9.76 -2.81 -9.38
CA VAL A 222 -10.86 -2.37 -8.51
C VAL A 222 -10.42 -1.10 -7.80
N THR A 223 -11.18 -0.02 -7.96
CA THR A 223 -10.92 1.27 -7.32
C THR A 223 -11.94 1.53 -6.24
N ILE A 224 -11.46 1.83 -5.04
CA ILE A 224 -12.26 2.21 -3.88
C ILE A 224 -12.19 3.73 -3.73
N GLY A 225 -13.30 4.42 -3.97
CA GLY A 225 -13.42 5.87 -3.75
C GLY A 225 -13.84 6.24 -2.33
N GLY A 226 -14.53 5.32 -1.65
CA GLY A 226 -15.19 5.59 -0.39
C GLY A 226 -14.62 4.84 0.82
N GLU A 227 -15.41 4.76 1.87
CA GLU A 227 -14.97 4.21 3.15
C GLU A 227 -15.01 2.67 3.13
N LEU A 228 -13.83 2.05 3.27
CA LEU A 228 -13.71 0.61 3.56
C LEU A 228 -13.74 0.39 5.08
N ASN A 229 -14.81 -0.22 5.58
CA ASN A 229 -15.03 -0.60 6.97
C ASN A 229 -15.60 -2.03 7.06
N PHE A 230 -15.84 -2.54 8.26
CA PHE A 230 -16.34 -3.91 8.46
C PHE A 230 -17.70 -4.19 7.79
N VAL A 231 -18.49 -3.15 7.51
CA VAL A 231 -19.80 -3.28 6.86
C VAL A 231 -19.68 -3.18 5.34
N SER A 232 -18.88 -2.25 4.84
CA SER A 232 -18.64 -2.12 3.38
C SER A 232 -17.70 -3.20 2.83
N TYR A 233 -16.91 -3.87 3.68
CA TYR A 233 -16.07 -4.99 3.27
C TYR A 233 -16.85 -6.10 2.54
N THR A 234 -18.09 -6.38 2.94
CA THR A 234 -18.93 -7.37 2.23
C THR A 234 -19.20 -6.97 0.78
N ALA A 235 -19.45 -5.68 0.50
CA ALA A 235 -19.63 -5.22 -0.88
C ALA A 235 -18.36 -5.39 -1.74
N LEU A 236 -17.17 -5.25 -1.13
CA LEU A 236 -15.91 -5.58 -1.79
C LEU A 236 -15.82 -7.08 -2.09
N VAL A 237 -16.17 -7.95 -1.13
CA VAL A 237 -16.12 -9.40 -1.33
C VAL A 237 -17.11 -9.85 -2.40
N ASP A 238 -18.34 -9.32 -2.41
CA ASP A 238 -19.34 -9.61 -3.44
C ASP A 238 -18.83 -9.24 -4.85
N GLU A 239 -18.17 -8.08 -4.99
CA GLU A 239 -17.55 -7.68 -6.25
C GLU A 239 -16.41 -8.62 -6.66
N LEU A 240 -15.59 -9.07 -5.71
CA LEU A 240 -14.52 -10.04 -5.97
C LEU A 240 -15.09 -11.41 -6.37
N GLU A 241 -16.14 -11.90 -5.72
CA GLU A 241 -16.84 -13.13 -6.11
C GLU A 241 -17.44 -13.03 -7.51
N ARG A 242 -18.06 -11.89 -7.84
CA ARG A 242 -18.58 -11.60 -9.18
C ARG A 242 -17.46 -11.64 -10.23
N LEU A 243 -16.29 -11.08 -9.93
CA LEU A 243 -15.13 -11.08 -10.83
C LEU A 243 -14.55 -12.49 -10.99
N ALA A 244 -14.47 -13.27 -9.91
CA ALA A 244 -14.07 -14.67 -9.94
C ALA A 244 -15.02 -15.51 -10.82
N ALA A 245 -16.33 -15.31 -10.70
CA ALA A 245 -17.33 -15.95 -11.55
C ALA A 245 -17.18 -15.56 -13.03
N GLN A 246 -16.67 -14.35 -13.32
CA GLN A 246 -16.31 -13.88 -14.66
C GLN A 246 -14.90 -14.31 -15.12
N LYS A 247 -14.31 -15.30 -14.44
CA LYS A 247 -12.99 -15.88 -14.74
C LYS A 247 -11.85 -14.85 -14.71
N VAL A 248 -11.98 -13.79 -13.90
CA VAL A 248 -10.83 -12.96 -13.51
C VAL A 248 -9.94 -13.79 -12.60
N SER A 249 -8.64 -13.81 -12.89
CA SER A 249 -7.66 -14.52 -12.06
C SER A 249 -6.68 -13.58 -11.37
N ARG A 250 -6.67 -12.28 -11.68
CA ARG A 250 -5.71 -11.31 -11.13
C ARG A 250 -6.45 -10.08 -10.63
N ILE A 251 -6.12 -9.63 -9.42
CA ILE A 251 -6.77 -8.47 -8.79
C ILE A 251 -5.71 -7.43 -8.42
N VAL A 252 -6.01 -6.17 -8.75
CA VAL A 252 -5.37 -5.01 -8.14
C VAL A 252 -6.47 -4.19 -7.49
N ILE A 253 -6.39 -3.97 -6.18
CA ILE A 253 -7.23 -3.00 -5.48
C ILE A 253 -6.43 -1.72 -5.29
N ARG A 254 -6.98 -0.60 -5.71
CA ARG A 254 -6.43 0.73 -5.43
C ARG A 254 -7.42 1.60 -4.67
N TRP A 255 -6.92 2.60 -3.95
CA TRP A 255 -7.74 3.65 -3.38
C TRP A 255 -7.69 4.90 -4.25
N ALA A 256 -8.83 5.54 -4.47
CA ALA A 256 -8.92 6.81 -5.19
C ALA A 256 -8.15 7.92 -4.44
N GLU A 257 -7.74 8.96 -5.16
CA GLU A 257 -7.18 10.14 -4.51
C GLU A 257 -8.23 10.75 -3.58
N GLY A 258 -7.86 11.00 -2.31
CA GLY A 258 -8.78 11.53 -1.30
C GLY A 258 -9.71 10.48 -0.66
N ALA A 259 -9.56 9.19 -0.99
CA ALA A 259 -10.34 8.14 -0.33
C ALA A 259 -10.10 8.15 1.20
N PRO A 260 -11.15 7.92 2.01
CA PRO A 260 -11.03 7.90 3.47
C PRO A 260 -10.03 6.87 3.99
N ALA A 261 -9.45 7.16 5.16
CA ALA A 261 -8.61 6.22 5.88
C ALA A 261 -9.36 4.93 6.21
N ILE A 262 -8.67 3.81 6.10
CA ILE A 262 -9.19 2.51 6.55
C ILE A 262 -8.95 2.42 8.05
N ASP A 263 -9.95 1.91 8.80
CA ASP A 263 -9.77 1.55 10.20
C ASP A 263 -8.50 0.68 10.38
N GLN A 264 -7.72 0.95 11.44
CA GLN A 264 -6.40 0.31 11.59
C GLN A 264 -6.50 -1.21 11.79
N ASN A 265 -7.48 -1.68 12.55
CA ASN A 265 -7.66 -3.11 12.79
C ASN A 265 -8.12 -3.81 11.50
N LEU A 266 -9.08 -3.20 10.78
CA LEU A 266 -9.49 -3.72 9.48
C LEU A 266 -8.33 -3.73 8.47
N SER A 267 -7.56 -2.65 8.39
CA SER A 267 -6.40 -2.54 7.49
C SER A 267 -5.40 -3.66 7.75
N TYR A 268 -5.07 -3.93 9.02
CA TYR A 268 -4.15 -5.01 9.39
C TYR A 268 -4.69 -6.39 9.00
N GLN A 269 -5.94 -6.67 9.35
CA GLN A 269 -6.58 -7.95 9.03
C GLN A 269 -6.70 -8.16 7.52
N PHE A 270 -7.14 -7.14 6.78
CA PHE A 270 -7.31 -7.21 5.34
C PHE A 270 -5.99 -7.44 4.61
N ILE A 271 -4.95 -6.66 4.93
CA ILE A 271 -3.63 -6.83 4.28
C ILE A 271 -3.01 -8.17 4.66
N GLY A 272 -3.16 -8.61 5.92
CA GLY A 272 -2.73 -9.94 6.36
C GLY A 272 -3.43 -11.07 5.59
N MET A 273 -4.72 -10.93 5.29
CA MET A 273 -5.46 -11.88 4.47
C MET A 273 -4.98 -11.91 3.02
N VAL A 274 -4.70 -10.75 2.41
CA VAL A 274 -4.11 -10.73 1.06
C VAL A 274 -2.72 -11.39 1.05
N GLN A 275 -1.93 -11.21 2.11
CA GLN A 275 -0.62 -11.85 2.28
C GLN A 275 -0.67 -13.37 2.44
N SER A 276 -1.75 -13.91 3.00
CA SER A 276 -1.93 -15.36 3.18
C SER A 276 -2.67 -16.03 2.02
N LEU A 277 -3.14 -15.29 1.00
CA LEU A 277 -3.79 -15.87 -0.17
C LEU A 277 -2.92 -16.97 -0.80
N GLY A 278 -3.49 -18.16 -0.99
CA GLY A 278 -2.78 -19.34 -1.50
C GLY A 278 -1.92 -20.08 -0.48
N ARG A 279 -1.93 -19.70 0.81
CA ARG A 279 -1.33 -20.45 1.92
C ARG A 279 -2.42 -21.07 2.79
N THR A 280 -2.12 -22.22 3.40
CA THR A 280 -3.05 -22.99 4.25
C THR A 280 -3.30 -22.36 5.63
N ASP A 281 -2.67 -21.23 5.93
CA ASP A 281 -2.77 -20.54 7.22
C ASP A 281 -3.97 -19.58 7.23
N ALA A 282 -5.18 -20.16 7.20
CA ALA A 282 -6.38 -19.42 7.57
C ALA A 282 -6.33 -19.17 9.09
N GLN A 283 -5.75 -18.04 9.50
CA GLN A 283 -5.96 -17.53 10.85
C GLN A 283 -7.45 -17.31 11.08
N ASN A 284 -7.89 -17.46 12.33
CA ASN A 284 -9.25 -17.12 12.82
C ASN A 284 -9.56 -15.63 12.58
N SER A 285 -9.83 -15.26 11.34
CA SER A 285 -10.27 -13.92 10.96
C SER A 285 -11.77 -13.82 11.13
N GLN A 286 -12.24 -12.69 11.69
CA GLN A 286 -13.66 -12.36 11.76
C GLN A 286 -14.20 -11.85 10.42
N LEU A 287 -13.34 -11.63 9.42
CA LEU A 287 -13.72 -11.18 8.09
C LEU A 287 -14.12 -12.36 7.19
N GLN A 288 -15.06 -12.09 6.28
CA GLN A 288 -15.41 -12.98 5.17
C GLN A 288 -14.14 -13.34 4.36
N SER A 289 -13.97 -14.62 4.03
CA SER A 289 -12.84 -15.07 3.22
C SER A 289 -12.88 -14.48 1.82
N LEU A 290 -11.70 -14.23 1.25
CA LEU A 290 -11.56 -13.80 -0.14
C LEU A 290 -11.65 -15.02 -1.08
N PRO A 291 -12.13 -14.85 -2.32
CA PRO A 291 -12.11 -15.91 -3.33
C PRO A 291 -10.69 -16.45 -3.57
N GLN A 292 -10.54 -17.78 -3.51
CA GLN A 292 -9.24 -18.46 -3.64
C GLN A 292 -8.81 -18.67 -5.11
N SER A 293 -9.65 -18.29 -6.08
CA SER A 293 -9.37 -18.48 -7.51
C SER A 293 -8.37 -17.48 -8.09
N PHE A 294 -8.00 -16.44 -7.33
CA PHE A 294 -7.06 -15.44 -7.80
C PHE A 294 -5.62 -15.93 -7.68
N THR A 295 -4.88 -15.91 -8.78
CA THR A 295 -3.45 -16.24 -8.84
C THR A 295 -2.56 -15.07 -8.45
N GLU A 296 -3.07 -13.84 -8.56
CA GLU A 296 -2.38 -12.61 -8.16
C GLU A 296 -3.35 -11.68 -7.44
N PHE A 297 -2.90 -11.07 -6.35
CA PHE A 297 -3.66 -10.08 -5.61
C PHE A 297 -2.71 -8.99 -5.10
N ARG A 298 -2.88 -7.76 -5.58
CA ARG A 298 -2.03 -6.61 -5.21
C ARG A 298 -2.89 -5.45 -4.71
N LEU A 299 -2.27 -4.61 -3.89
CA LEU A 299 -2.84 -3.38 -3.35
C LEU A 299 -2.00 -2.19 -3.82
N ALA A 300 -2.63 -1.06 -4.12
CA ALA A 300 -1.97 0.16 -4.56
C ALA A 300 -2.59 1.42 -3.96
N ASP A 301 -1.81 2.49 -3.87
CA ASP A 301 -2.30 3.84 -3.53
C ASP A 301 -3.10 3.91 -2.21
N LEU A 302 -2.73 3.11 -1.19
CA LEU A 302 -3.40 3.14 0.12
C LEU A 302 -3.50 4.57 0.67
N PRO A 303 -4.54 4.90 1.46
CA PRO A 303 -4.63 6.20 2.13
C PRO A 303 -3.37 6.48 2.96
N ALA A 304 -2.91 7.75 3.01
CA ALA A 304 -1.63 8.12 3.61
C ALA A 304 -1.46 7.63 5.06
N THR A 305 -2.55 7.65 5.85
CA THR A 305 -2.61 7.14 7.22
C THR A 305 -2.33 5.64 7.34
N ASN A 306 -2.57 4.89 6.26
CA ASN A 306 -2.38 3.44 6.19
C ASN A 306 -1.03 3.08 5.54
N GLN A 307 -0.31 4.02 4.91
CA GLN A 307 0.99 3.76 4.29
C GLN A 307 2.15 3.62 5.29
N SER A 308 2.05 4.25 6.47
CA SER A 308 3.13 4.31 7.46
C SER A 308 3.29 3.04 8.30
N GLN A 309 2.40 2.06 8.12
CA GLN A 309 2.47 0.78 8.80
C GLN A 309 3.50 -0.09 8.04
N GLY A 310 4.65 -0.32 8.66
CA GLY A 310 5.86 -0.80 8.01
C GLY A 310 5.74 -2.08 7.19
N ASN A 311 6.57 -2.15 6.13
CA ASN A 311 7.00 -3.34 5.39
C ASN A 311 5.96 -4.47 5.25
N TYR A 312 4.91 -4.19 4.48
CA TYR A 312 3.89 -5.17 4.10
C TYR A 312 4.45 -6.31 3.23
N GLY A 313 5.09 -7.29 3.88
CA GLY A 313 5.18 -8.64 3.34
C GLY A 313 6.46 -8.99 2.59
N VAL A 314 7.60 -8.33 2.87
CA VAL A 314 8.89 -8.94 2.54
C VAL A 314 9.60 -9.36 3.80
N ASN A 315 9.76 -10.67 4.01
CA ASN A 315 10.61 -11.21 5.05
C ASN A 315 12.05 -10.69 4.82
N VAL A 316 12.44 -9.65 5.56
CA VAL A 316 13.79 -9.06 5.53
C VAL A 316 14.83 -10.01 6.16
N PHE A 317 14.38 -11.13 6.74
CA PHE A 317 15.23 -12.17 7.35
C PHE A 317 15.74 -13.24 6.36
N GLY A 318 15.51 -13.08 5.05
CA GLY A 318 16.13 -13.90 4.00
C GLY A 318 17.39 -13.24 3.40
N PRO A 319 18.12 -13.91 2.49
CA PRO A 319 19.20 -13.26 1.74
C PRO A 319 18.65 -11.98 1.10
N ALA A 320 19.39 -10.88 1.22
CA ALA A 320 18.96 -9.57 0.77
C ALA A 320 18.59 -9.61 -0.73
N MET A 321 17.28 -9.63 -1.02
CA MET A 321 16.77 -9.57 -2.39
C MET A 321 17.15 -8.22 -3.00
N ASN A 322 17.36 -8.19 -4.32
CA ASN A 322 17.55 -6.93 -5.01
C ASN A 322 16.24 -6.10 -4.97
N PRO A 323 16.32 -4.76 -5.09
CA PRO A 323 15.14 -3.89 -4.96
C PRO A 323 14.01 -4.22 -5.95
N VAL A 324 14.33 -4.70 -7.15
CA VAL A 324 13.35 -5.09 -8.17
C VAL A 324 12.59 -6.35 -7.77
N ALA A 325 13.27 -7.37 -7.27
CA ALA A 325 12.64 -8.59 -6.77
C ALA A 325 11.79 -8.30 -5.53
N MET A 326 12.27 -7.44 -4.63
CA MET A 326 11.48 -6.95 -3.49
C MET A 326 10.19 -6.28 -3.97
N ALA A 327 10.29 -5.32 -4.90
CA ALA A 327 9.14 -4.59 -5.44
C ALA A 327 8.14 -5.52 -6.15
N ASN A 328 8.60 -6.55 -6.85
CA ASN A 328 7.75 -7.54 -7.51
C ASN A 328 7.09 -8.53 -6.53
N ALA A 329 7.76 -8.84 -5.42
CA ALA A 329 7.22 -9.71 -4.37
C ALA A 329 6.21 -8.99 -3.48
N SER A 330 6.36 -7.67 -3.33
CA SER A 330 5.46 -6.82 -2.54
C SER A 330 4.01 -7.01 -2.97
N ILE A 331 3.13 -7.08 -1.98
CA ILE A 331 1.68 -7.09 -2.19
C ILE A 331 1.15 -5.67 -2.23
N VAL A 332 1.76 -4.78 -1.47
CA VAL A 332 1.41 -3.37 -1.39
C VAL A 332 2.41 -2.55 -2.22
N HIS A 333 1.88 -1.78 -3.15
CA HIS A 333 2.65 -0.89 -4.01
C HIS A 333 2.26 0.57 -3.75
N LYS A 334 3.23 1.46 -3.96
CA LYS A 334 3.00 2.90 -3.83
C LYS A 334 2.10 3.44 -4.95
N ALA A 335 2.24 2.92 -6.16
CA ALA A 335 1.51 3.39 -7.34
C ALA A 335 0.74 2.25 -8.03
N THR A 336 -0.44 2.55 -8.55
CA THR A 336 -1.26 1.62 -9.36
C THR A 336 -0.46 1.01 -10.52
N SER A 337 0.40 1.78 -11.19
CA SER A 337 1.21 1.30 -12.31
C SER A 337 2.10 0.12 -11.93
N ASP A 338 2.72 0.19 -10.76
CA ASP A 338 3.66 -0.82 -10.28
C ASP A 338 2.92 -2.09 -9.87
N ALA A 339 1.76 -1.94 -9.21
CA ALA A 339 0.90 -3.07 -8.87
C ALA A 339 0.34 -3.78 -10.11
N VAL A 340 -0.11 -3.02 -11.13
CA VAL A 340 -0.61 -3.60 -12.38
C VAL A 340 0.51 -4.29 -13.15
N ALA A 341 1.70 -3.69 -13.24
CA ALA A 341 2.86 -4.32 -13.87
C ALA A 341 3.25 -5.62 -13.16
N ALA A 342 3.36 -5.61 -11.82
CA ALA A 342 3.66 -6.80 -11.04
C ALA A 342 2.60 -7.89 -11.20
N ALA A 343 1.32 -7.51 -11.13
CA ALA A 343 0.19 -8.43 -11.28
C ALA A 343 0.06 -8.99 -12.70
N LEU A 344 0.51 -8.31 -13.76
CA LEU A 344 0.43 -8.81 -15.14
C LEU A 344 1.71 -9.51 -15.62
N ARG A 345 2.82 -9.41 -14.89
CA ARG A 345 4.13 -9.92 -15.30
C ARG A 345 4.07 -11.35 -15.85
N THR A 346 3.58 -12.29 -15.04
CA THR A 346 3.54 -13.71 -15.42
C THR A 346 2.52 -14.01 -16.54
N ALA A 347 1.53 -13.15 -16.77
CA ALA A 347 0.65 -13.28 -17.92
C ALA A 347 1.37 -12.95 -19.23
N TYR A 348 2.13 -11.85 -19.24
CA TYR A 348 2.88 -11.39 -20.41
C TYR A 348 4.15 -12.20 -20.71
N GLU A 349 4.64 -12.98 -19.74
CA GLU A 349 5.73 -13.94 -19.97
C GLU A 349 5.33 -15.10 -20.89
N VAL A 350 4.03 -15.43 -20.96
CA VAL A 350 3.55 -16.62 -21.69
C VAL A 350 2.54 -16.33 -22.81
N VAL A 351 1.91 -15.15 -22.82
CA VAL A 351 0.93 -14.77 -23.85
C VAL A 351 1.50 -14.89 -25.28
N PRO A 352 0.72 -15.22 -26.32
CA PRO A 352 1.20 -15.21 -27.71
C PRO A 352 1.78 -13.86 -28.12
N ARG A 353 2.82 -13.88 -28.98
CA ARG A 353 3.51 -12.65 -29.44
C ARG A 353 2.58 -11.68 -30.18
N SER A 354 1.60 -12.18 -30.93
CA SER A 354 0.61 -11.36 -31.62
C SER A 354 -0.27 -10.58 -30.65
N GLU A 355 -0.84 -11.26 -29.65
CA GLU A 355 -1.66 -10.65 -28.59
C GLU A 355 -0.83 -9.67 -27.74
N LEU A 356 0.43 -10.00 -27.42
CA LEU A 356 1.35 -9.07 -26.77
C LEU A 356 1.55 -7.79 -27.58
N LEU A 357 1.74 -7.91 -28.90
CA LEU A 357 1.96 -6.77 -29.77
C LEU A 357 0.72 -5.88 -29.91
N GLU A 358 -0.47 -6.48 -29.92
CA GLU A 358 -1.75 -5.76 -29.84
C GLU A 358 -1.85 -4.97 -28.54
N ASP A 359 -1.54 -5.61 -27.40
CA ASP A 359 -1.56 -4.98 -26.09
C ASP A 359 -0.55 -3.83 -25.95
N ILE A 360 0.60 -3.90 -26.60
CA ILE A 360 1.58 -2.79 -26.62
C ILE A 360 1.08 -1.59 -27.44
N ARG A 361 0.32 -1.83 -28.52
CA ARG A 361 -0.07 -0.80 -29.50
C ARG A 361 -1.34 -0.05 -29.13
N ALA A 362 -2.38 -0.77 -28.70
CA ALA A 362 -3.74 -0.25 -28.72
C ALA A 362 -4.50 -0.38 -27.39
N SER A 363 -3.88 -0.95 -26.36
CA SER A 363 -4.54 -1.13 -25.07
C SER A 363 -4.43 0.10 -24.16
N ASP A 364 -5.05 0.00 -22.99
CA ASP A 364 -4.94 0.98 -21.92
C ASP A 364 -3.47 1.29 -21.55
N PRO A 365 -3.10 2.54 -21.16
CA PRO A 365 -1.71 2.88 -20.81
C PRO A 365 -1.06 1.94 -19.79
N LEU A 366 -1.80 1.50 -18.77
CA LEU A 366 -1.28 0.54 -17.78
C LEU A 366 -1.01 -0.83 -18.41
N THR A 367 -1.89 -1.25 -19.31
CA THR A 367 -1.77 -2.52 -20.05
C THR A 367 -0.59 -2.47 -20.99
N ARG A 368 -0.43 -1.39 -21.75
CA ARG A 368 0.69 -1.16 -22.69
C ARG A 368 2.03 -1.18 -21.96
N ALA A 369 2.14 -0.46 -20.85
CA ALA A 369 3.37 -0.43 -20.06
C ALA A 369 3.72 -1.79 -19.47
N ALA A 370 2.74 -2.50 -18.88
CA ALA A 370 2.95 -3.83 -18.33
C ALA A 370 3.34 -4.86 -19.42
N ALA A 371 2.69 -4.80 -20.58
CA ALA A 371 2.98 -5.64 -21.74
C ALA A 371 4.42 -5.43 -22.22
N LEU A 372 4.82 -4.17 -22.37
CA LEU A 372 6.14 -3.80 -22.82
C LEU A 372 7.22 -4.21 -21.80
N ALA A 373 7.01 -3.93 -20.52
CA ALA A 373 7.98 -4.23 -19.46
C ALA A 373 8.21 -5.74 -19.26
N ALA A 374 7.15 -6.55 -19.24
CA ALA A 374 7.25 -7.98 -18.93
C ALA A 374 7.34 -8.88 -20.17
N GLY A 375 6.78 -8.45 -21.30
CA GLY A 375 6.71 -9.24 -22.52
C GLY A 375 7.54 -8.69 -23.68
N GLY A 376 7.87 -7.39 -23.70
CA GLY A 376 8.50 -6.71 -24.84
C GLY A 376 9.80 -7.37 -25.32
N GLY A 377 10.59 -7.93 -24.41
CA GLY A 377 11.81 -8.68 -24.74
C GLY A 377 11.59 -10.01 -25.48
N ARG A 378 10.34 -10.47 -25.60
CA ARG A 378 9.96 -11.68 -26.37
C ARG A 378 9.67 -11.37 -27.84
N LEU A 379 9.55 -10.10 -28.21
CA LEU A 379 9.30 -9.68 -29.59
C LEU A 379 10.53 -9.96 -30.46
N ALA A 380 10.31 -10.20 -31.75
CA ALA A 380 11.39 -10.36 -32.71
C ALA A 380 12.04 -9.00 -33.03
N ALA A 381 13.28 -9.03 -33.53
CA ALA A 381 14.06 -7.83 -33.88
C ALA A 381 13.34 -6.90 -34.88
N GLU A 382 12.45 -7.44 -35.73
CA GLU A 382 11.60 -6.66 -36.64
C GLU A 382 10.69 -5.64 -35.93
N HIS A 383 10.43 -5.82 -34.64
CA HIS A 383 9.64 -4.89 -33.81
C HIS A 383 10.50 -3.95 -32.96
N LEU A 384 11.83 -4.04 -33.04
CA LEU A 384 12.74 -3.11 -32.35
C LEU A 384 12.43 -1.64 -32.66
N PRO A 385 12.11 -1.23 -33.92
CA PRO A 385 11.76 0.17 -34.20
C PRO A 385 10.59 0.70 -33.36
N LEU A 386 9.58 -0.14 -33.07
CA LEU A 386 8.47 0.24 -32.20
C LEU A 386 8.94 0.47 -30.76
N ILE A 387 9.79 -0.40 -30.22
CA ILE A 387 10.30 -0.26 -28.85
C ILE A 387 11.19 0.98 -28.74
N LEU A 388 12.02 1.25 -29.74
CA LEU A 388 12.84 2.46 -29.81
C LEU A 388 11.99 3.73 -29.85
N GLN A 389 10.86 3.70 -30.57
CA GLN A 389 9.90 4.81 -30.58
C GLN A 389 9.25 5.00 -29.20
N LEU A 390 8.82 3.91 -28.54
CA LEU A 390 8.19 3.95 -27.22
C LEU A 390 9.17 4.40 -26.12
N ALA A 391 10.48 4.18 -26.30
CA ALA A 391 11.50 4.71 -25.41
C ALA A 391 11.55 6.24 -25.42
N ASP A 392 11.07 6.90 -26.47
CA ASP A 392 10.99 8.35 -26.61
C ASP A 392 9.55 8.88 -26.51
N ASP A 393 8.60 8.07 -26.03
CA ASP A 393 7.22 8.49 -25.80
C ASP A 393 7.14 9.61 -24.74
N ASN A 394 6.07 10.41 -24.73
CA ASN A 394 5.87 11.43 -23.70
C ASN A 394 5.41 10.83 -22.37
N ASP A 395 4.85 9.62 -22.40
CA ASP A 395 4.47 8.89 -21.19
C ASP A 395 5.70 8.24 -20.52
N SER A 396 6.06 8.78 -19.36
CA SER A 396 7.18 8.28 -18.54
C SER A 396 7.08 6.79 -18.20
N MET A 397 5.87 6.22 -18.14
CA MET A 397 5.66 4.80 -17.85
C MET A 397 6.08 3.93 -19.03
N LEU A 398 5.71 4.36 -20.24
CA LEU A 398 6.09 3.69 -21.49
C LEU A 398 7.59 3.82 -21.75
N GLN A 399 8.18 4.99 -21.50
CA GLN A 399 9.62 5.17 -21.60
C GLN A 399 10.38 4.16 -20.73
N LYS A 400 10.03 4.06 -19.44
CA LYS A 400 10.66 3.10 -18.51
C LYS A 400 10.49 1.65 -18.97
N ALA A 401 9.28 1.29 -19.37
CA ALA A 401 8.97 -0.06 -19.85
C ALA A 401 9.74 -0.40 -21.13
N ALA A 402 9.90 0.56 -22.05
CA ALA A 402 10.64 0.40 -23.28
C ALA A 402 12.14 0.21 -23.01
N LEU A 403 12.75 1.02 -22.13
CA LEU A 403 14.15 0.85 -21.73
C LEU A 403 14.40 -0.55 -21.14
N LEU A 404 13.49 -1.01 -20.28
CA LEU A 404 13.56 -2.37 -19.73
C LEU A 404 13.44 -3.44 -20.82
N ALA A 405 12.57 -3.26 -21.82
CA ALA A 405 12.44 -4.18 -22.94
C ALA A 405 13.71 -4.22 -23.82
N LEU A 406 14.34 -3.07 -24.08
CA LEU A 406 15.55 -2.95 -24.91
C LEU A 406 16.72 -3.78 -24.38
N ARG A 407 16.76 -4.09 -23.08
CA ARG A 407 17.72 -5.04 -22.46
C ARG A 407 17.81 -6.38 -23.18
N HIS A 408 16.71 -6.82 -23.79
CA HIS A 408 16.58 -8.11 -24.46
C HIS A 408 16.95 -8.08 -25.95
N PHE A 409 17.41 -6.92 -26.45
CA PHE A 409 17.87 -6.71 -27.83
C PHE A 409 19.38 -6.49 -27.84
N GLY A 410 20.07 -7.19 -28.75
CA GLY A 410 21.53 -7.17 -28.90
C GLY A 410 22.00 -6.30 -30.06
N GLU A 411 21.04 -5.75 -30.80
CA GLU A 411 21.21 -4.89 -31.95
C GLU A 411 21.88 -3.57 -31.53
N PRO A 412 22.82 -3.03 -32.33
CA PRO A 412 23.53 -1.79 -32.01
C PRO A 412 22.60 -0.62 -31.69
N GLU A 413 21.45 -0.52 -32.38
CA GLU A 413 20.47 0.54 -32.19
C GLU A 413 19.84 0.50 -30.80
N ALA A 414 19.59 -0.69 -30.25
CA ALA A 414 19.07 -0.85 -28.89
C ALA A 414 20.11 -0.44 -27.85
N ILE A 415 21.36 -0.88 -28.04
CA ILE A 415 22.48 -0.56 -27.14
C ILE A 415 22.77 0.94 -27.16
N GLU A 416 22.84 1.56 -28.33
CA GLU A 416 23.07 3.01 -28.47
C GLU A 416 21.92 3.84 -27.89
N LYS A 417 20.66 3.38 -28.01
CA LYS A 417 19.54 4.04 -27.35
C LYS A 417 19.71 4.04 -25.83
N LEU A 418 20.05 2.90 -25.23
CA LEU A 418 20.29 2.80 -23.79
C LEU A 418 21.50 3.65 -23.36
N LEU A 419 22.61 3.61 -24.10
CA LEU A 419 23.77 4.47 -23.86
C LEU A 419 23.40 5.97 -23.92
N GLY A 420 22.56 6.37 -24.86
CA GLY A 420 22.05 7.73 -24.96
C GLY A 420 21.30 8.18 -23.70
N TYR A 421 20.45 7.32 -23.13
CA TYR A 421 19.76 7.61 -21.86
C TYR A 421 20.71 7.62 -20.65
N ALA A 422 21.66 6.69 -20.60
CA ALA A 422 22.66 6.66 -19.54
C ALA A 422 23.51 7.95 -19.51
N ARG A 423 24.00 8.41 -20.68
CA ARG A 423 24.80 9.64 -20.82
C ARG A 423 24.04 10.92 -20.46
N LYS A 424 22.73 10.98 -20.72
CA LYS A 424 21.90 12.14 -20.34
C LYS A 424 21.88 12.37 -18.83
N ASN A 425 22.08 11.31 -18.03
CA ASN A 425 22.12 11.36 -16.57
C ASN A 425 20.88 12.05 -15.95
N VAL A 426 19.70 11.82 -16.54
CA VAL A 426 18.41 12.30 -16.03
C VAL A 426 17.67 11.13 -15.39
N GLU A 427 17.50 11.20 -14.07
CA GLU A 427 16.76 10.18 -13.32
C GLU A 427 15.24 10.29 -13.52
N PRO A 428 14.49 9.16 -13.50
CA PRO A 428 14.94 7.79 -13.25
C PRO A 428 15.43 7.03 -14.50
N LEU A 429 15.43 7.67 -15.69
CA LEU A 429 15.68 6.99 -16.96
C LEU A 429 17.15 6.59 -17.15
N ALA A 430 18.08 7.39 -16.65
CA ALA A 430 19.50 7.09 -16.69
C ALA A 430 19.83 5.79 -15.92
N SER A 431 19.39 5.68 -14.66
CA SER A 431 19.57 4.46 -13.86
C SER A 431 18.90 3.24 -14.51
N MET A 432 17.68 3.40 -15.07
CA MET A 432 17.00 2.31 -15.79
C MET A 432 17.78 1.85 -17.02
N ALA A 433 18.37 2.78 -17.78
CA ALA A 433 19.17 2.45 -18.95
C ALA A 433 20.47 1.74 -18.58
N VAL A 434 21.13 2.19 -17.52
CA VAL A 434 22.31 1.52 -16.95
C VAL A 434 21.95 0.11 -16.47
N GLU A 435 20.85 -0.05 -15.73
CA GLU A 435 20.39 -1.37 -15.28
C GLU A 435 20.09 -2.31 -16.46
N SER A 436 19.50 -1.76 -17.51
CA SER A 436 19.17 -2.50 -18.73
C SER A 436 20.43 -2.94 -19.49
N LEU A 437 21.44 -2.07 -19.63
CA LEU A 437 22.74 -2.45 -20.18
C LEU A 437 23.44 -3.49 -19.30
N ALA A 438 23.52 -3.22 -18.00
CA ALA A 438 24.26 -4.01 -17.02
C ALA A 438 23.74 -5.44 -16.87
N GLY A 439 22.47 -5.62 -17.15
CA GLY A 439 21.80 -6.88 -16.96
C GLY A 439 21.33 -7.55 -18.24
N SER A 440 21.73 -7.01 -19.39
CA SER A 440 21.51 -7.62 -20.70
C SER A 440 22.09 -9.04 -20.76
N ARG A 441 21.64 -9.82 -21.73
CA ARG A 441 22.23 -11.14 -22.03
C ARG A 441 23.33 -11.07 -23.09
N TYR A 442 23.51 -9.92 -23.74
CA TYR A 442 24.48 -9.75 -24.83
C TYR A 442 25.75 -9.10 -24.32
N THR A 443 26.90 -9.72 -24.59
CA THR A 443 28.21 -9.19 -24.20
C THR A 443 28.47 -7.80 -24.77
N ALA A 444 27.99 -7.50 -25.99
CA ALA A 444 28.12 -6.18 -26.59
C ALA A 444 27.53 -5.04 -25.73
N ALA A 445 26.42 -5.29 -25.02
CA ALA A 445 25.84 -4.31 -24.11
C ALA A 445 26.72 -4.09 -22.85
N HIS A 446 27.38 -5.15 -22.40
CA HIS A 446 28.31 -5.06 -21.27
C HIS A 446 29.59 -4.31 -21.65
N ASP A 447 30.17 -4.62 -22.81
CA ASP A 447 31.35 -3.93 -23.35
C ASP A 447 31.06 -2.44 -23.57
N ALA A 448 29.87 -2.12 -24.10
CA ALA A 448 29.39 -0.75 -24.24
C ALA A 448 29.31 -0.02 -22.89
N LEU A 449 28.80 -0.67 -21.83
CA LEU A 449 28.72 -0.07 -20.50
C LEU A 449 30.11 0.12 -19.85
N LEU A 450 31.04 -0.82 -20.05
CA LEU A 450 32.44 -0.65 -19.63
C LEU A 450 33.09 0.52 -20.35
N GLY A 451 32.90 0.62 -21.67
CA GLY A 451 33.41 1.75 -22.46
C GLY A 451 32.80 3.09 -22.05
N LEU A 452 31.54 3.11 -21.60
CA LEU A 452 30.91 4.30 -21.01
C LEU A 452 31.63 4.68 -19.71
N LEU A 453 31.83 3.74 -18.79
CA LEU A 453 32.53 3.96 -17.53
C LEU A 453 33.95 4.51 -17.71
N GLU A 454 34.66 4.17 -18.79
CA GLU A 454 36.01 4.69 -19.05
C GLU A 454 36.01 6.17 -19.48
N ARG A 455 34.93 6.64 -20.11
CA ARG A 455 34.85 7.97 -20.75
C ARG A 455 34.08 9.00 -19.94
N GLU A 456 33.25 8.55 -19.00
CA GLU A 456 32.41 9.40 -18.15
C GLU A 456 33.19 10.07 -17.01
N GLY A 457 32.69 11.22 -16.55
CA GLY A 457 33.23 11.93 -15.38
C GLY A 457 32.92 11.22 -14.06
N THR A 458 33.61 11.61 -12.97
CA THR A 458 33.53 10.95 -11.65
C THR A 458 32.11 10.76 -11.12
N GLU A 459 31.26 11.80 -11.18
CA GLU A 459 29.88 11.71 -10.68
C GLU A 459 29.01 10.74 -11.48
N SER A 460 29.10 10.78 -12.82
CA SER A 460 28.37 9.87 -13.72
C SER A 460 28.80 8.41 -13.48
N ARG A 461 30.11 8.16 -13.35
CA ARG A 461 30.62 6.83 -13.02
C ARG A 461 30.14 6.35 -11.65
N LYS A 462 30.13 7.21 -10.63
CA LYS A 462 29.61 6.88 -9.30
C LYS A 462 28.15 6.44 -9.35
N THR A 463 27.31 7.15 -10.10
CA THR A 463 25.90 6.75 -10.31
C THR A 463 25.80 5.39 -10.99
N ILE A 464 26.55 5.18 -12.08
CA ILE A 464 26.55 3.89 -12.81
C ILE A 464 26.94 2.75 -11.87
N VAL A 465 28.05 2.89 -11.14
CA VAL A 465 28.54 1.81 -10.27
C VAL A 465 27.62 1.59 -9.06
N LYS A 466 26.93 2.62 -8.57
CA LYS A 466 25.86 2.45 -7.57
C LYS A 466 24.74 1.55 -8.09
N VAL A 467 24.31 1.72 -9.34
CA VAL A 467 23.32 0.84 -9.98
C VAL A 467 23.86 -0.59 -10.12
N LEU A 468 25.13 -0.77 -10.50
CA LEU A 468 25.78 -2.08 -10.56
C LEU A 468 25.84 -2.75 -9.18
N ALA A 469 26.13 -1.99 -8.13
CA ALA A 469 26.20 -2.48 -6.76
C ALA A 469 24.81 -2.92 -6.23
N GLN A 470 23.74 -2.24 -6.65
CA GLN A 470 22.36 -2.62 -6.33
C GLN A 470 21.89 -3.87 -7.10
N ASN A 471 22.52 -4.16 -8.25
CA ASN A 471 22.23 -5.30 -9.12
C ASN A 471 23.49 -6.15 -9.38
N PRO A 472 24.10 -6.72 -8.33
CA PRO A 472 25.41 -7.36 -8.40
C PRO A 472 25.44 -8.53 -9.40
N ARG A 473 26.42 -8.53 -10.30
CA ARG A 473 26.73 -9.67 -11.19
C ARG A 473 28.24 -9.91 -11.26
N PRO A 474 28.71 -11.16 -11.41
CA PRO A 474 30.14 -11.49 -11.45
C PRO A 474 30.95 -10.70 -12.49
N ILE A 475 30.36 -10.38 -13.65
CA ILE A 475 31.01 -9.57 -14.70
C ILE A 475 31.37 -8.15 -14.22
N TRP A 476 30.66 -7.62 -13.22
CA TRP A 476 30.90 -6.30 -12.65
C TRP A 476 31.86 -6.31 -11.46
N SER A 477 32.35 -7.48 -11.04
CA SER A 477 33.17 -7.63 -9.82
C SER A 477 34.42 -6.75 -9.80
N GLU A 478 35.22 -6.76 -10.87
CA GLU A 478 36.43 -5.93 -10.98
C GLU A 478 36.10 -4.43 -10.98
N THR A 479 35.00 -4.03 -11.63
CA THR A 479 34.55 -2.63 -11.67
C THR A 479 34.13 -2.16 -10.28
N ILE A 480 33.32 -2.95 -9.57
CA ILE A 480 32.89 -2.66 -8.20
C ILE A 480 34.11 -2.63 -7.27
N TYR A 481 35.04 -3.58 -7.40
CA TYR A 481 36.28 -3.61 -6.62
C TYR A 481 37.08 -2.31 -6.75
N LYS A 482 37.35 -1.85 -7.99
CA LYS A 482 38.10 -0.61 -8.23
C LYS A 482 37.44 0.60 -7.56
N PHE A 483 36.11 0.69 -7.60
CA PHE A 483 35.39 1.81 -6.98
C PHE A 483 35.31 1.73 -5.46
N VAL A 484 35.23 0.53 -4.88
CA VAL A 484 35.31 0.34 -3.43
C VAL A 484 36.69 0.75 -2.91
N ARG A 485 37.75 0.54 -3.69
CA ARG A 485 39.12 0.94 -3.34
C ARG A 485 39.43 2.41 -3.56
N ASP A 486 38.66 3.11 -4.40
CA ASP A 486 38.86 4.53 -4.64
C ASP A 486 38.33 5.36 -3.45
N PRO A 487 39.19 6.12 -2.74
CA PRO A 487 38.74 7.00 -1.65
C PRO A 487 37.68 8.03 -2.08
N GLN A 488 37.62 8.37 -3.36
CA GLN A 488 36.61 9.27 -3.94
C GLN A 488 35.40 8.53 -4.54
N GLY A 489 35.44 7.18 -4.60
CA GLY A 489 34.41 6.35 -5.22
C GLY A 489 33.07 6.39 -4.48
N GLY A 490 33.09 6.60 -3.16
CA GLY A 490 31.89 6.94 -2.38
C GLY A 490 30.78 5.89 -2.39
N LEU A 491 31.12 4.60 -2.59
CA LEU A 491 30.17 3.48 -2.54
C LEU A 491 29.92 2.94 -1.13
N GLY A 492 30.76 3.31 -0.16
CA GLY A 492 30.58 2.98 1.26
C GLY A 492 30.23 1.51 1.51
N ILE A 493 29.14 1.31 2.25
CA ILE A 493 28.62 -0.01 2.63
C ILE A 493 28.03 -0.73 1.42
N GLU A 494 27.34 -0.03 0.53
CA GLU A 494 26.65 -0.63 -0.61
C GLU A 494 27.63 -1.31 -1.57
N GLY A 495 28.78 -0.68 -1.83
CA GLY A 495 29.84 -1.28 -2.65
C GLY A 495 30.45 -2.52 -2.01
N LEU A 496 30.70 -2.48 -0.70
CA LEU A 496 31.23 -3.63 0.04
C LEU A 496 30.25 -4.81 0.01
N GLN A 497 28.97 -4.57 0.31
CA GLN A 497 27.93 -5.60 0.25
C GLN A 497 27.76 -6.16 -1.16
N ALA A 498 27.85 -5.32 -2.19
CA ALA A 498 27.82 -5.78 -3.57
C ALA A 498 29.00 -6.69 -3.89
N LEU A 499 30.21 -6.32 -3.47
CA LEU A 499 31.44 -7.10 -3.70
C LEU A 499 31.38 -8.47 -3.00
N VAL A 500 30.83 -8.51 -1.79
CA VAL A 500 30.54 -9.76 -1.06
C VAL A 500 29.59 -10.65 -1.86
N ARG A 501 28.48 -10.10 -2.38
CA ARG A 501 27.49 -10.87 -3.14
C ARG A 501 28.00 -11.40 -4.47
N VAL A 502 28.80 -10.63 -5.21
CA VAL A 502 29.37 -11.08 -6.50
C VAL A 502 30.59 -11.99 -6.33
N GLY A 503 31.30 -11.86 -5.22
CA GLY A 503 32.61 -12.44 -5.01
C GLY A 503 33.70 -11.73 -5.81
N HIS A 504 34.91 -11.66 -5.25
CA HIS A 504 36.09 -11.13 -5.93
C HIS A 504 37.36 -11.82 -5.40
N PRO A 505 38.38 -12.09 -6.24
CA PRO A 505 39.61 -12.74 -5.79
C PRO A 505 40.33 -12.02 -4.64
N LYS A 506 40.14 -10.70 -4.54
CA LYS A 506 40.71 -9.85 -3.48
C LYS A 506 39.73 -9.48 -2.37
N LEU A 507 38.59 -10.18 -2.26
CA LEU A 507 37.55 -9.84 -1.28
C LEU A 507 38.09 -9.87 0.16
N ILE A 508 38.92 -10.86 0.51
CA ILE A 508 39.47 -10.98 1.86
C ILE A 508 40.38 -9.80 2.24
N GLU A 509 41.15 -9.28 1.28
CA GLU A 509 41.98 -8.08 1.47
C GLU A 509 41.09 -6.85 1.70
N VAL A 510 40.01 -6.72 0.91
CA VAL A 510 39.04 -5.62 1.06
C VAL A 510 38.34 -5.67 2.42
N LEU A 511 37.91 -6.85 2.88
CA LEU A 511 37.26 -7.02 4.17
C LEU A 511 38.24 -6.68 5.31
N LYS A 512 39.49 -7.16 5.23
CA LYS A 512 40.54 -6.84 6.19
C LYS A 512 40.78 -5.33 6.29
N ASP A 513 40.97 -4.65 5.16
CA ASP A 513 41.17 -3.20 5.13
C ASP A 513 39.93 -2.44 5.65
N SER A 514 38.72 -2.97 5.40
CA SER A 514 37.46 -2.38 5.87
C SER A 514 37.30 -2.43 7.39
N LEU A 515 37.93 -3.37 8.09
CA LEU A 515 37.97 -3.41 9.56
C LEU A 515 38.73 -2.22 10.16
N GLU A 516 39.60 -1.56 9.38
CA GLU A 516 40.33 -0.36 9.80
C GLU A 516 39.59 0.94 9.47
N SER A 517 38.40 0.85 8.85
CA SER A 517 37.59 2.00 8.50
C SER A 517 37.20 2.84 9.72
N ARG A 518 37.13 4.16 9.56
CA ARG A 518 36.58 5.06 10.59
C ARG A 518 35.07 4.89 10.75
N ASP A 519 34.38 4.47 9.68
CA ASP A 519 32.95 4.21 9.69
C ASP A 519 32.65 2.88 10.39
N VAL A 520 31.91 2.96 11.51
CA VAL A 520 31.51 1.81 12.33
C VAL A 520 30.70 0.80 11.51
N ALA A 521 29.81 1.28 10.64
CA ALA A 521 28.92 0.40 9.91
C ALA A 521 29.66 -0.39 8.81
N ILE A 522 30.70 0.19 8.20
CA ILE A 522 31.60 -0.53 7.28
C ILE A 522 32.37 -1.62 8.04
N ARG A 523 32.90 -1.31 9.24
CA ARG A 523 33.59 -2.30 10.07
C ARG A 523 32.67 -3.45 10.46
N ASP A 524 31.44 -3.15 10.87
CA ASP A 524 30.47 -4.16 11.30
C ASP A 524 30.09 -5.09 10.14
N VAL A 525 29.86 -4.56 8.94
CA VAL A 525 29.58 -5.38 7.75
C VAL A 525 30.77 -6.27 7.40
N ALA A 526 31.99 -5.74 7.42
CA ALA A 526 33.19 -6.50 7.14
C ALA A 526 33.41 -7.63 8.17
N TYR A 527 33.23 -7.32 9.46
CA TYR A 527 33.38 -8.29 10.54
C TYR A 527 32.32 -9.40 10.45
N ASN A 528 31.05 -9.04 10.27
CA ASN A 528 29.96 -10.01 10.14
C ASN A 528 30.19 -10.96 8.95
N GLU A 529 30.66 -10.44 7.82
CA GLU A 529 30.98 -11.26 6.66
C GLU A 529 32.14 -12.24 6.96
N LEU A 530 33.25 -11.77 7.54
CA LEU A 530 34.38 -12.62 7.90
C LEU A 530 34.00 -13.76 8.87
N THR A 531 33.10 -13.50 9.84
CA THR A 531 32.63 -14.53 10.79
C THR A 531 31.61 -15.51 10.20
N THR A 532 30.99 -15.14 9.08
CA THR A 532 30.03 -15.97 8.35
C THR A 532 30.76 -16.93 7.41
N GLN A 533 31.90 -16.51 6.83
CA GLN A 533 32.73 -17.36 5.99
C GLN A 533 33.34 -18.52 6.80
N THR A 534 33.47 -19.67 6.16
CA THR A 534 33.97 -20.92 6.79
C THR A 534 35.44 -21.19 6.50
N ASP A 535 36.15 -20.26 5.85
CA ASP A 535 37.55 -20.46 5.50
C ASP A 535 38.48 -20.04 6.66
N PRO A 536 39.61 -20.74 6.87
CA PRO A 536 40.51 -20.46 7.98
C PRO A 536 41.11 -19.05 7.97
N ALA A 537 41.26 -18.42 6.79
CA ALA A 537 41.87 -17.10 6.69
C ALA A 537 40.91 -16.02 7.20
N SER A 538 39.63 -16.08 6.84
CA SER A 538 38.59 -15.18 7.35
C SER A 538 38.41 -15.32 8.87
N GLU A 539 38.39 -16.55 9.38
CA GLU A 539 38.29 -16.82 10.81
C GLU A 539 39.49 -16.24 11.59
N GLN A 540 40.70 -16.45 11.08
CA GLN A 540 41.92 -15.92 11.68
C GLN A 540 41.92 -14.38 11.74
N ILE A 541 41.46 -13.71 10.67
CA ILE A 541 41.35 -12.24 10.62
C ILE A 541 40.31 -11.75 11.63
N ALA A 542 39.12 -12.37 11.68
CA ALA A 542 38.06 -12.02 12.62
C ALA A 542 38.51 -12.22 14.08
N LEU A 543 39.22 -13.30 14.38
CA LEU A 543 39.77 -13.58 15.71
C LEU A 543 40.82 -12.54 16.11
N GLN A 544 41.79 -12.23 15.23
CA GLN A 544 42.80 -11.20 15.50
C GLN A 544 42.16 -9.84 15.78
N PHE A 545 41.15 -9.46 14.98
CA PHE A 545 40.42 -8.22 15.18
C PHE A 545 39.66 -8.20 16.52
N THR A 546 38.99 -9.30 16.87
CA THR A 546 38.26 -9.45 18.14
C THR A 546 39.20 -9.33 19.34
N LEU A 547 40.32 -10.05 19.32
CA LEU A 547 41.30 -10.02 20.40
C LEU A 547 41.88 -8.61 20.58
N LYS A 548 42.25 -7.94 19.48
CA LYS A 548 42.74 -6.56 19.50
C LYS A 548 41.71 -5.57 20.04
N HIS A 549 40.43 -5.73 19.68
CA HIS A 549 39.35 -4.90 20.24
C HIS A 549 39.25 -5.09 21.76
N MET A 550 39.31 -6.35 22.23
CA MET A 550 39.21 -6.72 23.65
C MET A 550 40.34 -6.16 24.53
N GLU A 551 41.49 -5.80 23.95
CA GLU A 551 42.57 -5.11 24.67
C GLU A 551 42.17 -3.69 25.13
N SER A 552 41.17 -3.08 24.48
CA SER A 552 40.79 -1.67 24.69
C SER A 552 39.33 -1.45 25.07
N ALA A 553 38.44 -2.40 24.78
CA ALA A 553 37.00 -2.30 25.02
C ALA A 553 36.35 -3.68 25.22
N PRO A 554 35.21 -3.79 25.93
CA PRO A 554 34.49 -5.05 26.04
C PRO A 554 34.01 -5.57 24.67
N PRO A 555 33.91 -6.91 24.48
CA PRO A 555 33.47 -7.50 23.22
C PRO A 555 32.01 -7.15 22.92
N THR A 556 31.71 -6.94 21.64
CA THR A 556 30.34 -6.70 21.15
C THR A 556 29.51 -8.00 21.15
N PRO A 557 28.17 -7.95 21.06
CA PRO A 557 27.34 -9.14 20.92
C PRO A 557 27.75 -10.05 19.74
N ALA A 558 28.17 -9.46 18.61
CA ALA A 558 28.65 -10.21 17.44
C ALA A 558 29.99 -10.92 17.73
N MET A 559 30.91 -10.26 18.44
CA MET A 559 32.17 -10.86 18.88
C MET A 559 31.95 -12.01 19.86
N LEU A 560 31.04 -11.84 20.83
CA LEU A 560 30.68 -12.91 21.76
C LEU A 560 30.11 -14.13 21.03
N GLY A 561 29.17 -13.91 20.09
CA GLY A 561 28.60 -14.98 19.28
C GLY A 561 29.66 -15.74 18.46
N PHE A 562 30.60 -15.00 17.87
CA PHE A 562 31.74 -15.60 17.13
C PHE A 562 32.65 -16.42 18.04
N LEU A 563 33.07 -15.89 19.19
CA LEU A 563 33.93 -16.61 20.14
C LEU A 563 33.30 -17.90 20.68
N THR A 564 31.98 -17.89 20.94
CA THR A 564 31.25 -19.11 21.31
C THR A 564 31.29 -20.14 20.19
N LYS A 565 31.03 -19.72 18.95
CA LYS A 565 31.07 -20.61 17.77
C LYS A 565 32.44 -21.24 17.55
N THR A 566 33.52 -20.46 17.63
CA THR A 566 34.89 -20.95 17.43
C THR A 566 35.36 -21.86 18.56
N LYS A 567 34.94 -21.58 19.81
CA LYS A 567 35.27 -22.44 20.96
C LYS A 567 34.67 -23.84 20.85
N ASP A 568 33.48 -23.99 20.26
CA ASP A 568 32.82 -25.29 20.09
C ASP A 568 33.40 -26.10 18.91
N GLN A 569 34.27 -25.50 18.08
CA GLN A 569 34.91 -26.12 16.91
C GLN A 569 36.37 -26.53 17.14
N ALA A 570 36.99 -26.06 18.23
CA ALA A 570 38.34 -26.41 18.67
C ALA A 570 38.32 -27.53 19.73
#